data_AF-A0A9E3VBV7-F1
#
_entry.id   AF-A0A9E3VBV7-F1
#
_cell.length_a   1.000
_cell.length_b   1.000
_cell.length_c   1.000
_cell.angle_alpha   90.00
_cell.angle_beta   90.00
_cell.angle_gamma   90.00
#
_symmetry.space_group_name_H-M   'P 1'
#
loop_
_entity.id
_entity.type
_entity.pdbx_description
1 polymer ?
#
loop_
_entity_poly.entity_id
_entity_poly.type
_entity_poly.pdbx_seq_one_letter_code
_entity_poly.pdbx_strand_id
1 'polypeptide(L)'
;MRSLALAVLFSCAACPGGAASSGGGAGGSGGGTGGGGGSSGAACDDYADAICTRGEACNQAFFQLTLGSQALCHARWKQVCELALTAPGTGAKAAILAACASALRAAGCQALAVGDVPGCVAPGQRANGQGCL
;
A
#
# COMPACT_ATOMS: atom_id res chain seq x y z
N MET A 1 0.61 -40.57 37.16
CA MET A 1 1.98 -40.18 36.77
C MET A 1 1.85 -39.17 35.63
N ARG A 2 1.65 -37.88 35.96
CA ARG A 2 2.67 -36.80 35.87
C ARG A 2 3.12 -36.60 34.40
N SER A 3 2.46 -35.72 33.65
CA SER A 3 2.81 -34.29 33.49
C SER A 3 4.13 -34.07 32.77
N LEU A 4 4.10 -33.37 31.62
CA LEU A 4 4.94 -32.18 31.36
C LEU A 4 4.59 -31.56 30.00
N ALA A 5 3.70 -30.58 30.06
CA ALA A 5 3.56 -29.53 29.06
C ALA A 5 4.76 -28.59 29.20
N LEU A 6 5.49 -28.35 28.10
CA LEU A 6 6.54 -27.33 28.05
C LEU A 6 5.95 -26.05 27.46
N ALA A 7 5.35 -25.24 28.34
CA ALA A 7 4.96 -23.87 28.05
C ALA A 7 6.21 -22.99 28.13
N VAL A 8 6.69 -22.49 26.98
CA VAL A 8 7.75 -21.47 26.94
C VAL A 8 7.09 -20.10 27.13
N LEU A 9 7.23 -19.61 28.35
CA LEU A 9 6.91 -18.25 28.78
C LEU A 9 7.93 -17.28 28.16
N PHE A 10 7.48 -16.35 27.33
CA PHE A 10 8.22 -15.13 27.04
C PHE A 10 7.39 -13.92 27.49
N SER A 11 7.67 -13.49 28.72
CA SER A 11 7.11 -12.29 29.35
C SER A 11 7.74 -11.03 28.77
N CYS A 12 6.95 -10.18 28.14
CA CYS A 12 7.19 -8.74 28.12
C CYS A 12 6.18 -8.08 29.06
N ALA A 13 6.70 -7.40 30.08
CA ALA A 13 5.93 -6.82 31.16
C ALA A 13 5.26 -5.48 30.76
N ALA A 14 3.99 -5.36 31.16
CA ALA A 14 3.25 -4.18 31.61
C ALA A 14 2.94 -3.03 30.62
N CYS A 15 1.72 -3.06 30.08
CA CYS A 15 0.85 -1.87 29.97
C CYS A 15 -0.01 -1.76 31.24
N PRO A 16 -0.06 -0.62 31.95
CA PRO A 16 -1.01 -0.45 33.04
C PRO A 16 -2.41 -0.03 32.53
N GLY A 17 -3.40 -0.91 32.78
CA GLY A 17 -4.73 -0.51 33.26
C GLY A 17 -5.83 -0.27 32.22
N GLY A 18 -6.97 -0.95 32.38
CA GLY A 18 -8.24 -0.54 31.77
C GLY A 18 -9.30 -1.62 31.58
N ALA A 19 -9.93 -2.03 32.68
CA ALA A 19 -11.26 -2.66 32.86
C ALA A 19 -12.06 -3.24 31.66
N ALA A 20 -12.55 -4.46 31.87
CA ALA A 20 -13.65 -5.07 31.13
C ALA A 20 -14.94 -4.23 31.18
N SER A 21 -15.69 -4.21 30.08
CA SER A 21 -17.13 -3.92 30.08
C SER A 21 -17.79 -4.60 28.88
N SER A 22 -18.61 -5.60 29.16
CA SER A 22 -19.58 -6.18 28.25
C SER A 22 -20.72 -5.18 28.00
N GLY A 23 -20.87 -4.74 26.75
CA GLY A 23 -21.98 -3.90 26.32
C GLY A 23 -22.35 -4.24 24.88
N GLY A 24 -23.50 -4.91 24.72
CA GLY A 24 -24.14 -5.05 23.41
C GLY A 24 -24.66 -3.69 22.94
N GLY A 25 -24.46 -3.41 21.66
CA GLY A 25 -24.99 -2.22 20.99
C GLY A 25 -25.10 -2.51 19.49
N ALA A 26 -26.33 -2.71 19.02
CA ALA A 26 -26.66 -2.77 17.61
C ALA A 26 -26.62 -1.37 16.99
N GLY A 27 -26.25 -1.30 15.71
CA GLY A 27 -26.57 -0.16 14.83
C GLY A 27 -25.47 0.88 14.71
N GLY A 28 -24.99 1.08 13.48
CA GLY A 28 -24.07 2.16 13.14
C GLY A 28 -23.40 1.98 11.79
N SER A 29 -24.18 2.09 10.70
CA SER A 29 -23.61 2.42 9.39
C SER A 29 -23.00 3.83 9.46
N GLY A 30 -21.71 3.93 9.79
CA GLY A 30 -20.90 5.12 9.52
C GLY A 30 -20.09 4.81 8.27
N GLY A 31 -20.41 5.34 7.09
CA GLY A 31 -20.46 6.78 6.87
C GLY A 31 -19.03 7.24 6.71
N GLY A 32 -18.42 6.92 5.56
CA GLY A 32 -17.04 7.28 5.26
C GLY A 32 -16.89 8.79 5.18
N THR A 33 -16.08 9.36 6.06
CA THR A 33 -15.57 10.73 5.90
C THR A 33 -14.25 10.87 6.64
N GLY A 34 -13.21 11.21 5.88
CA GLY A 34 -11.94 11.72 6.36
C GLY A 34 -10.85 11.36 5.36
N GLY A 35 -10.27 12.25 4.57
CA GLY A 35 -10.37 13.70 4.50
C GLY A 35 -9.10 14.18 3.78
N GLY A 36 -9.24 15.15 2.87
CA GLY A 36 -8.09 15.92 2.36
C GLY A 36 -7.32 15.32 1.18
N GLY A 37 -7.99 14.79 0.17
CA GLY A 37 -7.33 14.52 -1.11
C GLY A 37 -7.32 15.78 -1.97
N GLY A 38 -6.29 16.62 -1.89
CA GLY A 38 -5.97 17.52 -3.00
C GLY A 38 -5.74 16.72 -4.30
N SER A 39 -5.39 17.38 -5.42
CA SER A 39 -5.09 16.69 -6.69
C SER A 39 -4.12 15.48 -6.57
N SER A 40 -3.30 15.45 -5.51
CA SER A 40 -2.42 14.35 -5.11
C SER A 40 -3.15 13.06 -4.72
N GLY A 41 -4.24 13.13 -3.94
CA GLY A 41 -4.96 11.96 -3.46
C GLY A 41 -5.63 11.19 -4.60
N ALA A 42 -6.31 11.92 -5.49
CA ALA A 42 -6.90 11.36 -6.70
C ALA A 42 -5.84 10.72 -7.63
N ALA A 43 -4.68 11.37 -7.81
CA ALA A 43 -3.60 10.79 -8.60
C ALA A 43 -3.04 9.48 -8.00
N CYS A 44 -3.02 9.36 -6.67
CA CYS A 44 -2.63 8.12 -6.00
C CYS A 44 -3.70 7.04 -6.09
N ASP A 45 -4.98 7.40 -6.02
CA ASP A 45 -6.08 6.46 -6.24
C ASP A 45 -6.04 5.89 -7.66
N ASP A 46 -5.86 6.74 -8.67
CA ASP A 46 -5.77 6.33 -10.08
C ASP A 46 -4.56 5.45 -10.35
N TYR A 47 -3.41 5.80 -9.77
CA TYR A 47 -2.19 5.01 -9.89
C TYR A 47 -2.35 3.63 -9.24
N ALA A 48 -2.92 3.58 -8.03
CA ALA A 48 -3.15 2.34 -7.30
C ALA A 48 -4.14 1.42 -8.06
N ASP A 49 -5.23 1.97 -8.58
CA ASP A 49 -6.18 1.19 -9.40
C ASP A 49 -5.50 0.61 -10.65
N ALA A 50 -4.75 1.43 -11.39
CA ALA A 50 -4.11 1.02 -12.63
C ALA A 50 -3.08 -0.10 -12.40
N ILE A 51 -2.21 0.02 -11.40
CA ILE A 51 -1.18 -1.00 -11.12
C ILE A 51 -1.79 -2.30 -10.59
N CYS A 52 -2.81 -2.21 -9.74
CA CYS A 52 -3.46 -3.38 -9.16
C CYS A 52 -4.28 -4.15 -10.20
N THR A 53 -5.10 -3.45 -10.98
CA THR A 53 -5.87 -4.05 -12.06
C THR A 53 -4.96 -4.70 -13.10
N ARG A 54 -3.86 -4.02 -13.49
CA ARG A 54 -2.95 -4.59 -14.48
C ARG A 54 -2.14 -5.76 -13.91
N GLY A 55 -1.69 -5.66 -12.66
CA GLY A 55 -0.95 -6.73 -11.98
C GLY A 55 -1.78 -8.00 -11.85
N GLU A 56 -3.03 -7.90 -11.40
CA GLU A 56 -3.93 -9.04 -11.28
C GLU A 56 -4.23 -9.68 -12.64
N ALA A 57 -4.51 -8.87 -13.66
CA ALA A 57 -4.77 -9.34 -15.02
C ALA A 57 -3.55 -10.06 -15.64
N CYS A 58 -2.33 -9.65 -15.27
CA CYS A 58 -1.11 -10.22 -15.83
C CYS A 58 -0.63 -11.48 -15.11
N ASN A 59 -0.88 -11.61 -13.81
CA ASN A 59 -0.54 -12.82 -13.06
C ASN A 59 -1.40 -12.96 -11.81
N GLN A 60 -2.61 -13.48 -11.97
CA GLN A 60 -3.57 -13.63 -10.89
C GLN A 60 -3.02 -14.46 -9.72
N ALA A 61 -2.35 -15.58 -10.00
CA ALA A 61 -1.81 -16.45 -8.95
C ALA A 61 -0.78 -15.72 -8.08
N PHE A 62 0.17 -15.03 -8.70
CA PHE A 62 1.17 -14.24 -7.97
C PHE A 62 0.55 -13.05 -7.25
N PHE A 63 -0.41 -12.37 -7.86
CA PHE A 63 -1.14 -11.26 -7.25
C PHE A 63 -1.85 -11.70 -5.96
N GLN A 64 -2.57 -12.82 -6.00
CA GLN A 64 -3.28 -13.35 -4.84
C GLN A 64 -2.31 -13.82 -3.74
N LEU A 65 -1.17 -14.41 -4.11
CA LEU A 65 -0.14 -14.83 -3.14
C LEU A 65 0.56 -13.65 -2.45
N THR A 66 0.77 -12.53 -3.14
CA THR A 66 1.60 -11.42 -2.62
C THR A 66 0.80 -10.25 -2.07
N LEU A 67 -0.32 -9.93 -2.70
CA LEU A 67 -1.17 -8.78 -2.39
C LEU A 67 -2.49 -9.20 -1.77
N GLY A 68 -2.97 -10.42 -2.03
CA GLY A 68 -4.14 -11.02 -1.38
C GLY A 68 -5.48 -10.57 -1.94
N SER A 69 -5.65 -9.29 -2.28
CA SER A 69 -6.87 -8.79 -2.93
C SER A 69 -6.62 -7.46 -3.64
N GLN A 70 -7.53 -7.08 -4.53
CA GLN A 70 -7.59 -5.75 -5.11
C GLN A 70 -7.61 -4.65 -4.04
N ALA A 71 -8.43 -4.80 -3.00
CA ALA A 71 -8.54 -3.81 -1.93
C ALA A 71 -7.22 -3.65 -1.15
N LEU A 72 -6.53 -4.75 -0.83
CA LEU A 72 -5.24 -4.70 -0.15
C LEU A 72 -4.14 -4.14 -1.04
N CYS A 73 -4.14 -4.50 -2.33
CA CYS A 73 -3.23 -3.94 -3.31
C CYS A 73 -3.41 -2.42 -3.39
N HIS A 74 -4.65 -1.96 -3.55
CA HIS A 74 -4.99 -0.56 -3.71
C HIS A 74 -4.54 0.26 -2.49
N ALA A 75 -4.89 -0.20 -1.28
CA ALA A 75 -4.48 0.46 -0.04
C ALA A 75 -2.96 0.58 0.09
N ARG A 76 -2.22 -0.49 -0.24
CA ARG A 76 -0.74 -0.50 -0.19
C ARG A 76 -0.13 0.50 -1.18
N TRP A 77 -0.55 0.46 -2.43
CA TRP A 77 0.01 1.34 -3.46
C TRP A 77 -0.38 2.79 -3.29
N LYS A 78 -1.60 3.06 -2.81
CA LYS A 78 -2.01 4.42 -2.44
C LYS A 78 -1.10 4.98 -1.33
N GLN A 79 -0.88 4.23 -0.26
CA GLN A 79 0.01 4.65 0.83
C GLN A 79 1.44 4.92 0.33
N VAL A 80 2.00 4.04 -0.50
CA VAL A 80 3.33 4.22 -1.09
C VAL A 80 3.37 5.50 -1.94
N CYS A 81 2.34 5.74 -2.73
CA CYS A 81 2.22 6.92 -3.57
C CYS A 81 2.16 8.22 -2.75
N GLU A 82 1.33 8.26 -1.71
CA GLU A 82 1.20 9.43 -0.83
C GLU A 82 2.52 9.73 -0.09
N LEU A 83 3.23 8.68 0.34
CA LEU A 83 4.56 8.83 0.91
C LEU A 83 5.55 9.38 -0.12
N ALA A 84 5.55 8.87 -1.36
CA ALA A 84 6.45 9.32 -2.41
C ALA A 84 6.24 10.80 -2.76
N LEU A 85 4.98 11.26 -2.79
CA LEU A 85 4.62 12.65 -3.07
C LEU A 85 5.04 13.63 -1.98
N THR A 86 5.17 13.16 -0.74
CA THR A 86 5.58 14.00 0.40
C THR A 86 7.06 13.88 0.71
N ALA A 87 7.72 12.81 0.25
CA ALA A 87 9.13 12.56 0.48
C ALA A 87 10.03 13.51 -0.33
N PRO A 88 10.96 14.24 0.32
CA PRO A 88 11.85 15.16 -0.38
C PRO A 88 12.85 14.40 -1.26
N GLY A 89 13.14 14.96 -2.44
CA GLY A 89 14.18 14.44 -3.34
C GLY A 89 13.79 13.19 -4.14
N THR A 90 12.55 12.69 -4.06
CA THR A 90 12.07 11.55 -4.86
C THR A 90 11.73 11.92 -6.30
N GLY A 91 11.50 13.20 -6.58
CA GLY A 91 11.04 13.68 -7.89
C GLY A 91 9.59 13.30 -8.22
N ALA A 92 8.90 12.59 -7.32
CA ALA A 92 7.52 12.18 -7.51
C ALA A 92 6.60 13.42 -7.55
N LYS A 93 5.68 13.43 -8.52
CA LYS A 93 4.70 14.50 -8.72
C LYS A 93 3.38 13.88 -9.16
N ALA A 94 2.26 14.52 -8.79
CA ALA A 94 0.93 14.06 -9.16
C ALA A 94 0.78 13.89 -10.69
N ALA A 95 1.36 14.79 -11.48
CA ALA A 95 1.36 14.69 -12.94
C ALA A 95 2.12 13.47 -13.48
N ILE A 96 3.24 13.07 -12.86
CA ILE A 96 3.99 11.87 -13.26
C ILE A 96 3.16 10.62 -12.93
N LEU A 97 2.52 10.59 -11.76
CA LEU A 97 1.66 9.48 -11.36
C LEU A 97 0.44 9.33 -12.27
N ALA A 98 -0.21 10.43 -12.65
CA ALA A 98 -1.34 10.41 -13.59
C ALA A 98 -0.91 9.90 -14.98
N ALA A 99 0.26 10.32 -15.46
CA ALA A 99 0.84 9.79 -16.70
C ALA A 99 1.16 8.30 -16.59
N CYS A 100 1.76 7.88 -15.48
CA CYS A 100 2.07 6.49 -15.19
C CYS A 100 0.82 5.61 -15.10
N ALA A 101 -0.22 6.05 -14.41
CA ALA A 101 -1.50 5.34 -14.33
C ALA A 101 -2.11 5.10 -15.71
N SER A 102 -1.98 6.07 -16.61
CA SER A 102 -2.42 5.94 -18.01
C SER A 102 -1.54 4.95 -18.79
N ALA A 103 -0.22 5.01 -18.61
CA ALA A 103 0.72 4.08 -19.24
C ALA A 103 0.53 2.63 -18.75
N LEU A 104 0.29 2.42 -17.46
CA LEU A 104 0.02 1.09 -16.87
C LEU A 104 -1.22 0.44 -17.48
N ARG A 105 -2.30 1.23 -17.69
CA ARG A 105 -3.52 0.74 -18.34
C ARG A 105 -3.27 0.28 -19.78
N ALA A 106 -2.34 0.92 -20.48
CA ALA A 106 -1.97 0.57 -21.85
C ALA A 106 -0.83 -0.48 -21.94
N ALA A 107 -0.07 -0.70 -20.86
CA ALA A 107 1.12 -1.53 -20.86
C ALA A 107 0.80 -3.02 -21.11
N GLY A 108 1.71 -3.74 -21.78
CA GLY A 108 1.68 -5.19 -21.83
C GLY A 108 2.18 -5.84 -20.54
N CYS A 109 1.85 -7.11 -20.30
CA CYS A 109 2.30 -7.81 -19.10
C CYS A 109 3.82 -7.96 -19.00
N GLN A 110 4.52 -8.06 -20.13
CA GLN A 110 5.98 -8.11 -20.15
C GLN A 110 6.61 -6.81 -19.64
N ALA A 111 6.09 -5.65 -20.08
CA ALA A 111 6.57 -4.34 -19.62
C ALA A 111 6.36 -4.17 -18.12
N LEU A 112 5.22 -4.62 -17.60
CA LEU A 112 4.96 -4.62 -16.16
C LEU A 112 5.91 -5.55 -15.40
N ALA A 113 6.18 -6.75 -15.92
CA ALA A 113 7.03 -7.76 -15.28
C ALA A 113 8.49 -7.32 -15.16
N VAL A 114 9.01 -6.56 -16.13
CA VAL A 114 10.39 -6.04 -16.10
C VAL A 114 10.49 -4.61 -15.56
N GLY A 115 9.37 -3.99 -15.18
CA GLY A 115 9.34 -2.62 -14.67
C GLY A 115 9.63 -1.53 -15.71
N ASP A 116 9.45 -1.84 -16.99
CA ASP A 116 9.73 -0.93 -18.11
C ASP A 116 8.43 -0.33 -18.66
N VAL A 117 7.72 0.41 -17.80
CA VAL A 117 6.50 1.14 -18.19
C VAL A 117 6.86 2.62 -18.38
N PRO A 118 6.75 3.17 -19.60
CA PRO A 118 7.10 4.56 -19.87
C PRO A 118 6.31 5.54 -18.98
N GLY A 119 6.98 6.57 -18.48
CA GLY A 119 6.34 7.60 -17.66
C GLY A 119 6.11 7.22 -16.20
N CYS A 120 6.48 6.00 -15.77
CA CYS A 120 6.39 5.57 -14.38
C CYS A 120 7.66 5.83 -13.55
N VAL A 121 8.73 6.32 -14.19
CA VAL A 121 9.98 6.65 -13.51
C VAL A 121 9.97 8.12 -13.10
N ALA A 122 10.04 8.37 -11.79
CA ALA A 122 10.30 9.69 -11.23
C ALA A 122 11.78 9.79 -10.85
N PRO A 123 12.60 10.58 -11.57
CA PRO A 123 14.01 10.72 -11.24
C PRO A 123 14.19 11.47 -9.92
N GLY A 124 14.87 10.83 -8.98
CA GLY A 124 15.25 11.43 -7.71
C GLY A 124 16.44 12.39 -7.84
N GLN A 125 16.75 13.07 -6.74
CA GLN A 125 17.84 14.04 -6.66
C GLN A 125 19.15 13.45 -6.10
N ARG A 126 19.12 12.19 -5.64
CA ARG A 126 20.29 11.52 -5.04
C ARG A 126 21.08 10.73 -6.08
N ALA A 127 22.39 10.70 -5.90
CA ALA A 127 23.27 9.84 -6.69
C ALA A 127 23.09 8.37 -6.28
N ASN A 128 23.25 7.47 -7.25
CA ASN A 128 23.25 6.03 -7.00
C ASN A 128 24.33 5.67 -5.96
N GLY A 129 23.99 4.84 -4.98
CA GLY A 129 24.88 4.44 -3.89
C GLY A 129 24.83 5.33 -2.65
N GLN A 130 24.08 6.44 -2.68
CA GLN A 130 23.75 7.16 -1.45
C GLN A 130 22.68 6.41 -0.65
N GLY A 131 22.80 6.41 0.68
CA GLY A 131 21.80 5.79 1.56
C GLY A 131 20.43 6.47 1.50
N CYS A 132 19.38 5.72 1.87
CA CYS A 132 18.06 6.27 2.16
C CYS A 132 18.10 6.96 3.55
N LEU A 133 17.43 8.11 3.70
CA LEU A 133 17.21 8.72 5.02
C LEU A 133 15.92 8.16 5.64
#